data_AF-A0A6N8ENN7-F1
#
_entry.id   AF-A0A6N8ENN7-F1
#
_cell.length_a   1.000
_cell.length_b   1.000
_cell.length_c   1.000
_cell.angle_alpha   90.00
_cell.angle_beta   90.00
_cell.angle_gamma   90.00
#
_symmetry.space_group_name_H-M   'P 1'
#
loop_
_entity.id
_entity.type
_entity.pdbx_description
1 polymer ?
#
loop_
_entity_poly.entity_id
_entity_poly.type
_entity_poly.pdbx_seq_one_letter_code
_entity_poly.pdbx_strand_id
1 'polypeptide(L)' 'MKQFKAEVMRREGYPVDPQHPDDVKYEVAESLGVPLKEGDNGDLTSEEAGKIGGAIGGSMVREMIRLAKQKLSDSQR' A
#
# COMPACT_ATOMS: atom_id res chain seq x y z
N MET A 1 -1.80 8.40 8.83
CA MET A 1 -1.61 7.63 7.58
C MET A 1 -0.49 6.60 7.66
N LYS A 2 0.71 6.90 8.16
CA LYS A 2 1.83 5.94 8.25
C LYS A 2 1.49 4.63 8.97
N GLN A 3 0.90 4.70 10.16
CA GLN A 3 0.48 3.50 10.91
C GLN A 3 -0.60 2.69 10.17
N PHE A 4 -1.58 3.38 9.58
CA PHE A 4 -2.63 2.72 8.80
C PHE A 4 -2.07 1.99 7.58
N LYS A 5 -1.11 2.61 6.85
CA LYS A 5 -0.39 1.95 5.76
C LYS A 5 0.31 0.69 6.27
N ALA A 6 1.03 0.78 7.40
CA ALA A 6 1.72 -0.38 7.97
C ALA A 6 0.78 -1.53 8.31
N GLU A 7 -0.36 -1.22 8.94
CA GLU A 7 -1.39 -2.20 9.28
C GLU A 7 -2.00 -2.86 8.05
N VAL A 8 -2.42 -2.07 7.06
CA VAL A 8 -3.00 -2.57 5.81
C VAL A 8 -2.02 -3.45 5.07
N MET A 9 -0.78 -3.00 4.88
CA MET A 9 0.19 -3.74 4.10
C MET A 9 0.63 -5.05 4.78
N ARG A 10 0.69 -5.09 6.11
CA ARG A 10 0.89 -6.34 6.86
C ARG A 10 -0.26 -7.32 6.68
N ARG A 11 -1.51 -6.84 6.60
CA ARG A 11 -2.67 -7.69 6.31
C ARG A 11 -2.66 -8.23 4.89
N GLU A 12 -2.14 -7.46 3.93
CA GLU A 12 -1.90 -7.89 2.56
C GLU A 12 -0.70 -8.86 2.45
N GLY A 13 0.00 -9.16 3.56
CA GLY A 13 1.08 -10.14 3.62
C GLY A 13 2.48 -9.61 3.36
N TYR A 14 2.64 -8.29 3.24
CA TYR A 14 3.96 -7.67 3.05
C TYR A 14 4.71 -7.49 4.37
N PRO A 15 6.04 -7.70 4.39
CA PRO A 15 6.86 -7.25 5.49
C PRO A 15 6.86 -5.72 5.54
N VAL A 16 6.67 -5.15 6.73
CA VAL A 16 6.64 -3.69 6.91
C VAL A 16 7.36 -3.29 8.18
N ASP A 17 8.40 -2.46 8.04
CA ASP A 17 8.99 -1.72 9.14
C ASP A 17 7.98 -0.65 9.64
N PRO A 18 7.50 -0.71 10.89
CA PRO A 18 6.56 0.28 11.39
C PRO A 18 7.19 1.67 11.59
N GLN A 19 8.52 1.79 11.64
CA GLN A 19 9.23 3.06 11.66
C GLN A 19 9.30 3.70 10.27
N HIS A 20 9.40 2.87 9.22
CA HIS A 20 9.51 3.28 7.82
C HIS A 20 8.49 2.57 6.92
N PRO A 21 7.19 2.76 7.13
CA PRO A 21 6.16 2.05 6.37
C PRO A 21 6.07 2.44 4.89
N ASP A 22 6.78 3.51 4.50
CA ASP A 22 6.87 3.93 3.11
C ASP A 22 7.82 3.03 2.29
N ASP A 23 8.71 2.27 2.96
CA ASP A 23 9.68 1.39 2.32
C ASP A 23 9.06 0.07 1.83
N VAL A 24 7.83 -0.22 2.24
CA VAL A 24 7.05 -1.36 1.70
C VAL A 24 6.90 -1.30 0.18
N LYS A 25 7.09 -0.13 -0.44
CA LYS A 25 7.11 0.00 -1.91
C LYS A 25 8.17 -0.88 -2.58
N TYR A 26 9.29 -1.16 -1.91
CA TYR A 26 10.35 -2.02 -2.43
C TYR A 26 9.91 -3.49 -2.38
N GLU A 27 9.32 -3.92 -1.28
CA GLU A 27 8.75 -5.28 -1.11
C GLU A 27 7.62 -5.55 -2.12
N VAL A 28 6.77 -4.55 -2.35
CA VAL A 28 5.69 -4.61 -3.35
C VAL A 28 6.24 -4.62 -4.77
N ALA A 29 7.29 -3.84 -5.04
CA ALA A 29 7.91 -3.84 -6.35
C ALA A 29 8.57 -5.19 -6.65
N GLU A 30 9.29 -5.77 -5.68
CA GLU A 30 9.90 -7.10 -5.79
C GLU A 30 8.84 -8.18 -6.06
N SER A 31 7.72 -8.17 -5.34
CA SER A 31 6.63 -9.14 -5.54
C SER A 31 5.98 -9.04 -6.93
N LEU A 32 5.98 -7.86 -7.53
CA LEU A 32 5.45 -7.57 -8.86
C LEU A 32 6.49 -7.70 -9.98
N GLY A 33 7.75 -7.99 -9.65
CA GLY A 33 8.85 -8.07 -10.61
C GLY A 33 9.23 -6.73 -11.24
N VAL A 34 8.94 -5.61 -10.56
CA VAL A 34 9.26 -4.26 -11.02
C VAL A 34 10.60 -3.81 -10.42
N PRO A 35 11.58 -3.35 -11.22
CA PRO A 35 12.92 -3.02 -10.74
C PRO A 35 12.99 -1.64 -10.07
N LEU A 36 12.18 -1.43 -9.03
CA LEU A 36 12.21 -0.20 -8.22
C LEU A 36 13.46 -0.20 -7.33
N LYS A 37 14.24 0.87 -7.40
CA LYS A 37 15.46 1.06 -6.59
C LYS A 37 15.42 2.36 -5.80
N GLU A 38 16.31 2.49 -4.82
CA GLU A 38 16.56 3.79 -4.19
C GLU A 38 17.17 4.77 -5.20
N GLY A 39 16.76 6.04 -5.11
CA GLY A 39 17.21 7.09 -6.03
C GLY A 39 16.40 7.15 -7.32
N ASP A 40 17.09 7.32 -8.44
CA ASP A 40 16.46 7.60 -9.73
C ASP A 40 15.85 6.33 -10.37
N ASN A 41 14.60 6.44 -10.80
CA ASN A 41 13.83 5.40 -11.44
C ASN A 41 13.25 5.90 -12.78
N GLY A 42 13.94 6.81 -13.46
CA GLY A 42 13.51 7.37 -14.75
C GLY A 42 13.25 6.34 -15.86
N ASP A 43 13.82 5.14 -15.74
CA ASP A 43 13.59 4.04 -16.67
C ASP A 43 12.28 3.26 -16.39
N LEU A 44 11.63 3.47 -15.23
CA LEU A 44 10.35 2.84 -14.94
C LEU A 44 9.25 3.45 -15.80
N THR A 45 8.49 2.59 -16.46
CA THR A 45 7.29 3.02 -17.17
C THR A 45 6.23 3.52 -16.18
N SER A 46 5.36 4.41 -16.65
CA SER A 46 4.19 4.85 -15.87
C SER A 46 3.30 3.68 -15.44
N GLU A 47 3.24 2.62 -16.25
CA GLU A 47 2.49 1.40 -15.91
C GLU A 47 3.12 0.67 -14.72
N GLU A 48 4.44 0.48 -14.69
CA GLU A 48 5.17 -0.15 -13.59
C GLU A 48 5.04 0.63 -12.28
N ALA A 49 5.25 1.95 -12.35
CA ALA A 49 5.02 2.83 -11.19
C ALA A 49 3.55 2.76 -10.73
N GLY A 50 2.61 2.72 -11.68
CA GLY A 50 1.19 2.57 -11.43
C GLY A 50 0.81 1.25 -10.77
N LYS A 51 1.46 0.13 -11.13
CA LYS A 51 1.26 -1.18 -10.51
C LYS A 51 1.64 -1.16 -9.03
N ILE A 52 2.82 -0.61 -8.70
CA ILE A 52 3.28 -0.48 -7.30
C ILE A 52 2.34 0.44 -6.51
N GLY A 53 2.10 1.65 -7.03
CA GLY A 53 1.26 2.65 -6.38
C GLY A 53 -0.19 2.19 -6.22
N GLY A 54 -0.73 1.49 -7.22
CA GLY A 54 -2.08 0.93 -7.23
C GLY A 54 -2.24 -0.24 -6.26
N ALA A 55 -1.25 -1.11 -6.13
CA ALA A 55 -1.27 -2.18 -5.14
C ALA A 55 -1.33 -1.63 -3.70
N ILE A 56 -0.50 -0.63 -3.39
CA ILE A 56 -0.45 -0.01 -2.05
C ILE A 56 -1.69 0.86 -1.83
N GLY A 57 -1.91 1.83 -2.72
CA GLY A 57 -2.98 2.81 -2.63
C GLY A 57 -4.36 2.18 -2.70
N GLY A 58 -4.56 1.22 -3.62
CA GLY A 58 -5.82 0.50 -3.77
C GLY A 58 -6.20 -0.28 -2.52
N SER A 59 -5.23 -0.97 -1.89
CA SER A 59 -5.46 -1.70 -0.63
C SER A 59 -5.83 -0.76 0.50
N MET A 60 -5.14 0.38 0.63
CA MET A 60 -5.49 1.41 1.62
C MET A 60 -6.91 1.96 1.40
N VAL A 61 -7.28 2.29 0.15
CA VAL A 61 -8.62 2.83 -0.16
C VAL A 61 -9.72 1.79 0.11
N ARG A 62 -9.52 0.54 -0.29
CA ARG A 62 -10.45 -0.55 0.02
C ARG A 62 -10.69 -0.68 1.52
N GLU A 63 -9.63 -0.62 2.32
CA GLU A 63 -9.74 -0.71 3.77
C GLU A 63 -10.42 0.52 4.39
N MET A 64 -10.12 1.73 3.91
CA MET A 64 -10.81 2.95 4.36
C MET A 64 -12.31 2.87 4.11
N ILE A 65 -12.72 2.37 2.93
CA ILE A 65 -14.14 2.17 2.59
C ILE A 65 -14.77 1.13 3.52
N ARG A 66 -14.07 0.02 3.81
CA ARG A 66 -14.56 -1.02 4.73
C ARG A 66 -14.81 -0.45 6.13
N LEU A 67 -13.86 0.31 6.67
CA LEU A 67 -13.98 0.96 7.98
C LEU A 67 -15.12 1.99 8.01
N ALA A 68 -15.29 2.78 6.95
CA ALA A 68 -16.39 3.74 6.85
C ALA A 68 -17.75 3.03 6.83
N LYS A 69 -17.90 1.95 6.05
CA LYS A 69 -19.12 1.13 6.01
C LYS A 69 -19.45 0.53 7.38
N GLN A 70 -18.45 0.03 8.10
CA GLN A 70 -18.62 -0.51 9.44
C GLN A 70 -19.13 0.56 10.41
N LYS A 71 -18.53 1.75 10.43
CA LYS A 71 -18.97 2.88 11.28
C LYS A 71 -20.42 3.31 10.99
N LEU A 72 -20.81 3.34 9.72
CA LEU A 72 -22.19 3.66 9.34
C LEU A 72 -23.17 2.60 9.85
N SER A 73 -22.84 1.32 9.71
CA SER A 73 -23.68 0.23 10.24
C SER A 73 -23.78 0.26 11.76
N ASP A 74 -22.71 0.58 12.48
CA ASP A 74 -22.71 0.65 13.94
C ASP A 74 -23.50 1.86 14.45
N SER A 75 -23.50 2.97 13.70
CA SER A 75 -24.26 4.18 14.03
C SER A 75 -25.76 4.06 13.74
N GLN A 76 -26.16 3.04 12.97
CA GLN A 76 -27.56 2.74 12.63
C GLN A 76 -28.21 1.70 13.57
N ARG A 77 -27.44 1.15 14.53
CA ARG A 77 -27.92 0.28 15.61
C ARG A 77 -28.22 1.10 16.86
#